data_AF-A0A2D6CMV0-F1
#
_entry.id   AF-A0A2D6CMV0-F1
#
_cell.length_a   1.000
_cell.length_b   1.000
_cell.length_c   1.000
_cell.angle_alpha   90.00
_cell.angle_beta   90.00
_cell.angle_gamma   90.00
#
_symmetry.space_group_name_H-M   'P 1'
#
loop_
_entity.id
_entity.type
_entity.pdbx_description
1 polymer ?
#
loop_
_entity_poly.entity_id
_entity_poly.type
_entity_poly.pdbx_seq_one_letter_code
_entity_poly.pdbx_strand_id
1 'polypeptide(L)'
;MSNWPVTSTLKVSISASGKVCLNFADTTNWPTRTIKHTSGTKNVEVNANPWVFAYINGQWHGGTWEWMTPGGTCTRGKVVSGDHVKKSPMRSWDPKKGETLYFMVSALARFAGHVNHKARTDLVKVVWPEDYD
;
A
#
# COMPACT_ATOMS: atom_id res chain seq x y z
N MET A 1 -8.55 -8.87 -6.78
CA MET A 1 -8.11 -9.04 -5.37
C MET A 1 -9.27 -9.11 -4.39
N SER A 2 -10.46 -8.62 -4.73
CA SER A 2 -11.65 -8.79 -3.88
C SER A 2 -11.94 -10.26 -3.51
N ASN A 3 -11.53 -11.21 -4.36
CA ASN A 3 -11.66 -12.64 -4.14
C ASN A 3 -10.44 -13.31 -3.46
N TRP A 4 -9.42 -12.57 -3.04
CA TRP A 4 -8.28 -13.14 -2.32
C TRP A 4 -8.62 -13.32 -0.84
N PRO A 5 -8.21 -14.45 -0.22
CA PRO A 5 -8.50 -14.73 1.19
C PRO A 5 -7.79 -13.72 2.10
N VAL A 6 -8.46 -13.39 3.22
CA VAL A 6 -7.86 -12.63 4.32
C VAL A 6 -7.06 -13.60 5.18
N THR A 7 -5.73 -13.45 5.24
CA THR A 7 -4.85 -14.36 6.00
C THR A 7 -4.19 -13.68 7.20
N SER A 8 -4.23 -12.35 7.28
CA SER A 8 -3.60 -11.58 8.35
C SER A 8 -4.46 -10.38 8.73
N THR A 9 -4.35 -9.92 9.98
CA THR A 9 -4.96 -8.69 10.45
C THR A 9 -3.97 -7.53 10.33
N LEU A 10 -4.42 -6.42 9.76
CA LEU A 10 -3.64 -5.20 9.60
C LEU A 10 -3.84 -4.25 10.78
N LYS A 11 -2.75 -3.63 11.23
CA LYS A 11 -2.76 -2.45 12.09
C LYS A 11 -2.05 -1.31 11.38
N VAL A 12 -2.73 -0.17 11.26
CA VAL A 12 -2.17 1.03 10.63
C VAL A 12 -1.84 2.04 11.72
N SER A 13 -0.64 2.61 11.66
CA SER A 13 -0.23 3.73 12.52
C SER A 13 0.43 4.81 11.68
N ILE A 14 0.04 6.06 11.91
CA ILE A 14 0.61 7.23 11.24
C ILE A 14 1.16 8.16 12.33
N SER A 15 2.46 8.44 12.32
CA SER A 15 3.07 9.36 13.28
C SER A 15 2.85 10.82 12.87
N ALA A 16 2.98 11.74 13.83
CA ALA A 16 3.00 13.18 13.54
C ALA A 16 4.10 13.57 12.53
N SER A 17 5.22 12.85 12.51
CA SER A 17 6.29 13.03 11.51
C SER A 17 5.97 12.44 10.12
N GLY A 18 4.74 11.98 9.90
CA GLY A 18 4.30 11.40 8.63
C GLY A 18 4.86 10.02 8.35
N LYS A 19 5.28 9.24 9.36
CA LYS A 19 5.67 7.84 9.15
C LYS A 19 4.41 6.98 9.17
N VAL A 20 4.09 6.34 8.05
CA VAL A 20 2.99 5.38 7.92
C VAL A 20 3.55 3.98 8.09
N CYS A 21 3.01 3.20 9.02
CA CYS A 21 3.33 1.79 9.20
C CYS A 21 2.09 0.91 9.02
N LEU A 22 2.26 -0.15 8.22
CA LEU A 22 1.27 -1.16 7.90
C LEU A 22 1.71 -2.50 8.51
N ASN A 23 1.34 -2.73 9.76
CA ASN A 23 1.83 -3.86 10.56
C ASN A 23 0.89 -5.06 10.44
N PHE A 24 1.41 -6.20 10.00
CA PHE A 24 0.68 -7.45 9.87
C PHE A 24 1.65 -8.64 10.04
N ALA A 25 1.15 -9.80 10.46
CA ALA A 25 1.99 -10.94 10.83
C ALA A 25 2.66 -11.61 9.62
N ASP A 26 1.98 -11.62 8.46
CA ASP A 26 2.46 -12.31 7.25
C ASP A 26 3.54 -11.56 6.46
N THR A 27 4.07 -10.46 7.01
CA THR A 27 5.07 -9.60 6.33
C THR A 27 6.35 -10.32 5.92
N THR A 28 6.64 -11.50 6.48
CA THR A 28 7.75 -12.38 6.08
C THR A 28 7.31 -13.73 5.54
N ASN A 29 6.00 -14.05 5.56
CA ASN A 29 5.48 -15.38 5.23
C ASN A 29 5.10 -15.52 3.75
N TRP A 30 4.70 -14.41 3.11
CA TRP A 30 4.37 -14.46 1.68
C TRP A 30 5.64 -14.59 0.83
N PRO A 31 5.62 -15.41 -0.25
CA PRO A 31 6.79 -15.65 -1.09
C PRO A 31 7.39 -14.36 -1.66
N THR A 32 8.70 -14.29 -1.81
CA THR A 32 9.34 -13.10 -2.39
C THR A 32 9.43 -13.20 -3.92
N ARG A 33 9.67 -12.06 -4.56
CA ARG A 33 10.17 -11.96 -5.93
C ARG A 33 11.31 -10.95 -5.97
N THR A 34 12.34 -11.28 -6.73
CA THR A 34 13.39 -10.34 -7.10
C THR A 34 12.90 -9.40 -8.19
N ILE A 35 13.00 -8.09 -7.97
CA ILE A 35 12.76 -7.06 -8.99
C ILE A 35 13.99 -6.17 -9.16
N LYS A 36 14.12 -5.54 -10.33
CA LYS A 36 15.11 -4.49 -10.55
C LYS A 36 14.64 -3.21 -9.86
N HIS A 37 15.49 -2.62 -9.03
CA HIS A 37 15.21 -1.32 -8.42
C HIS A 37 15.06 -0.24 -9.50
N THR A 38 14.29 0.81 -9.23
CA THR A 38 14.04 1.92 -10.17
C THR A 38 15.33 2.63 -10.62
N SER A 39 16.40 2.57 -9.83
CA SER A 39 17.73 3.07 -10.21
C SER A 39 18.41 2.25 -11.31
N GLY A 40 17.94 1.05 -11.63
CA GLY A 40 18.59 0.15 -12.60
C GLY A 40 19.94 -0.43 -12.13
N THR A 41 20.38 -0.13 -10.92
CA THR A 41 21.72 -0.53 -10.43
C THR A 41 21.71 -1.71 -9.46
N LYS A 42 20.56 -2.05 -8.88
CA LYS A 42 20.45 -3.13 -7.89
C LYS A 42 19.15 -3.91 -8.01
N ASN A 43 19.15 -5.12 -7.46
CA ASN A 43 17.96 -5.95 -7.30
C ASN A 43 17.41 -5.80 -5.87
N VAL A 44 16.10 -5.97 -5.71
CA VAL A 44 15.42 -5.89 -4.42
C VAL A 44 14.41 -7.04 -4.32
N GLU A 45 14.39 -7.69 -3.16
CA GLU A 45 13.36 -8.67 -2.81
C GLU A 45 12.10 -7.98 -2.31
N VAL A 46 10.96 -8.30 -2.93
CA VAL A 46 9.66 -7.74 -2.57
C VAL A 46 8.65 -8.87 -2.40
N ASN A 47 7.66 -8.71 -1.53
CA ASN A 47 6.68 -9.76 -1.27
C ASN A 47 5.23 -9.27 -1.11
N ALA A 48 5.03 -7.95 -0.99
CA ALA A 48 3.71 -7.37 -0.80
C ALA A 48 3.54 -6.02 -1.50
N ASN A 49 2.29 -5.61 -1.68
CA ASN A 49 1.93 -4.25 -2.09
C ASN A 49 0.93 -3.65 -1.10
N PRO A 50 1.16 -2.41 -0.66
CA PRO A 50 0.19 -1.68 0.14
C PRO A 50 -0.83 -1.01 -0.77
N TRP A 51 -2.07 -0.99 -0.31
CA TRP A 51 -3.21 -0.38 -1.00
C TRP A 51 -3.76 0.76 -0.18
N VAL A 52 -4.20 1.81 -0.87
CA VAL A 52 -5.02 2.87 -0.29
C VAL A 52 -6.30 2.99 -1.10
N PHE A 53 -7.41 3.27 -0.40
CA PHE A 53 -8.69 3.57 -0.99
C PHE A 53 -9.16 4.94 -0.52
N ALA A 54 -9.56 5.78 -1.46
CA ALA A 54 -10.04 7.14 -1.23
C ALA A 54 -11.39 7.35 -1.93
N TYR A 55 -12.21 8.25 -1.39
CA TYR A 55 -13.50 8.59 -1.97
C TYR A 55 -13.35 9.84 -2.83
N ILE A 56 -13.38 9.66 -4.15
CA ILE A 56 -13.10 10.72 -5.13
C ILE A 56 -14.32 10.83 -6.04
N ASN A 57 -14.85 12.04 -6.22
CA ASN A 57 -15.96 12.33 -7.13
C ASN A 57 -17.19 11.40 -6.97
N GLY A 58 -17.53 11.05 -5.73
CA GLY A 58 -18.70 10.23 -5.43
C GLY A 58 -18.48 8.72 -5.53
N GLN A 59 -17.25 8.25 -5.69
CA GLN A 59 -16.94 6.82 -5.79
C GLN A 59 -15.66 6.45 -5.02
N TRP A 60 -15.62 5.21 -4.52
CA TRP A 60 -14.40 4.65 -3.93
C TRP A 60 -13.45 4.19 -5.02
N HIS A 61 -12.21 4.69 -4.96
CA HIS A 61 -11.12 4.26 -5.83
C HIS A 61 -10.00 3.69 -4.99
N GLY A 62 -9.32 2.65 -5.51
CA GLY A 62 -8.22 2.00 -4.81
C GLY A 62 -7.04 1.68 -5.71
N GLY A 63 -5.85 1.74 -5.15
CA GLY A 63 -4.63 1.43 -5.88
C GLY A 63 -3.44 1.09 -4.99
N THR A 64 -2.53 0.29 -5.54
CA THR A 64 -1.21 0.06 -4.94
C THR A 64 -0.32 1.28 -5.11
N TRP A 65 0.41 1.68 -4.07
CA TRP A 65 1.27 2.87 -4.12
C TRP A 65 2.77 2.56 -3.96
N GLU A 66 3.16 1.44 -3.33
CA GLU A 66 4.58 1.06 -3.20
C GLU A 66 4.87 -0.43 -3.46
N TRP A 67 6.15 -0.79 -3.40
CA TRP A 67 6.60 -2.17 -3.18
C TRP A 67 7.05 -2.34 -1.73
N MET A 68 6.69 -3.47 -1.11
CA MET A 68 7.15 -3.80 0.24
C MET A 68 8.18 -4.91 0.19
N THR A 69 9.28 -4.73 0.91
CA THR A 69 10.26 -5.77 1.21
C THR A 69 9.76 -6.66 2.35
N PRO A 70 10.20 -7.92 2.44
CA PRO A 70 9.89 -8.75 3.60
C PRO A 70 10.27 -8.07 4.92
N GLY A 71 9.34 -8.02 5.87
CA GLY A 71 9.51 -7.33 7.16
C GLY A 71 9.49 -5.80 7.10
N GLY A 72 9.49 -5.20 5.92
CA GLY A 72 9.44 -3.75 5.73
C GLY A 72 8.00 -3.23 5.77
N THR A 73 7.56 -2.70 6.92
CA THR A 73 6.17 -2.27 7.12
C THR A 73 5.97 -0.75 7.14
N CYS A 74 7.02 0.04 7.20
CA CYS A 74 6.93 1.49 7.38
C CYS A 74 7.56 2.29 6.23
N THR A 75 6.98 3.45 5.94
CA THR A 75 7.48 4.41 4.93
C THR A 75 6.95 5.82 5.22
N ARG A 76 7.26 6.78 4.35
CA ARG A 76 6.83 8.18 4.44
C ARG A 76 5.38 8.34 3.94
N GLY A 77 4.59 9.15 4.61
CA GLY A 77 3.18 9.40 4.29
C GLY A 77 3.00 10.08 2.94
N LYS A 78 3.96 10.92 2.54
CA LYS A 78 4.02 11.56 1.22
C LYS A 78 3.93 10.59 0.03
N VAL A 79 4.31 9.31 0.23
CA VAL A 79 4.20 8.30 -0.84
C VAL A 79 2.82 7.65 -0.90
N VAL A 80 1.90 8.00 0.01
CA VAL A 80 0.48 7.61 -0.04
C VAL A 80 -0.29 8.66 -0.81
N SER A 81 0.03 8.81 -2.10
CA SER A 81 -0.52 9.87 -2.94
C SER A 81 -0.68 9.39 -4.38
N GLY A 82 -1.34 10.22 -5.19
CA GLY A 82 -1.57 9.98 -6.61
C GLY A 82 -0.30 9.79 -7.42
N ASP A 83 0.78 10.47 -7.05
CA ASP A 83 2.10 10.35 -7.67
C ASP A 83 2.68 8.93 -7.57
N HIS A 84 2.27 8.18 -6.54
CA HIS A 84 2.70 6.80 -6.31
C HIS A 84 1.66 5.77 -6.77
N VAL A 85 0.36 6.08 -6.65
CA VAL A 85 -0.72 5.22 -7.17
C VAL A 85 -0.73 5.18 -8.70
N LYS A 86 -0.50 6.33 -9.36
CA LYS A 86 -0.34 6.52 -10.82
C LYS A 86 -1.53 6.08 -11.69
N LYS A 87 -2.68 5.74 -11.11
CA LYS A 87 -3.89 5.33 -11.84
C LYS A 87 -4.98 6.38 -11.76
N SER A 88 -5.56 6.75 -12.89
CA SER A 88 -6.73 7.64 -12.93
C SER A 88 -7.92 6.99 -12.18
N PRO A 89 -8.74 7.75 -11.42
CA PRO A 89 -8.62 9.19 -11.14
C PRO A 89 -7.62 9.53 -10.01
N MET A 90 -7.16 8.53 -9.27
CA MET A 90 -6.28 8.71 -8.11
C MET A 90 -4.93 9.35 -8.45
N ARG A 91 -4.47 9.33 -9.71
CA ARG A 91 -3.18 9.94 -10.11
C ARG A 91 -3.05 11.43 -9.77
N SER A 92 -4.17 12.12 -9.56
CA SER A 92 -4.23 13.55 -9.21
C SER A 92 -4.79 13.78 -7.80
N TRP A 93 -4.94 12.72 -7.03
CA TRP A 93 -5.41 12.76 -5.65
C TRP A 93 -4.23 12.86 -4.69
N ASP A 94 -4.40 13.63 -3.63
CA ASP A 94 -3.49 13.70 -2.50
C ASP A 94 -4.36 13.68 -1.23
N PRO A 95 -4.03 12.86 -0.21
CA PRO A 95 -4.85 12.74 0.98
C PRO A 95 -4.85 14.05 1.76
N LYS A 96 -6.04 14.44 2.23
CA LYS A 96 -6.21 15.66 3.03
C LYS A 96 -6.46 15.33 4.49
N LYS A 97 -6.00 16.18 5.40
CA LYS A 97 -6.34 16.09 6.83
C LYS A 97 -7.85 15.93 7.02
N GLY A 98 -8.23 14.93 7.82
CA GLY A 98 -9.62 14.57 8.09
C GLY A 98 -10.27 13.65 7.06
N GLU A 99 -9.62 13.38 5.92
CA GLU A 99 -10.14 12.46 4.91
C GLU A 99 -10.22 11.03 5.45
N THR A 100 -11.32 10.34 5.18
CA THR A 100 -11.44 8.92 5.48
C THR A 100 -10.82 8.10 4.36
N LEU A 101 -9.79 7.35 4.70
CA LEU A 101 -9.13 6.39 3.82
C LEU A 101 -9.31 4.97 4.34
N TYR A 102 -9.17 4.00 3.44
CA TYR A 102 -8.99 2.61 3.85
C TYR A 102 -7.65 2.09 3.37
N PHE A 103 -7.03 1.24 4.17
CA PHE A 103 -5.78 0.57 3.86
C PHE A 103 -5.96 -0.94 3.88
N MET A 104 -5.26 -1.63 2.99
CA MET A 104 -5.00 -3.07 3.10
C MET A 104 -3.58 -3.35 2.60
N VAL A 105 -3.06 -4.54 2.91
CA VAL A 105 -1.88 -5.07 2.25
C VAL A 105 -2.26 -6.36 1.55
N SER A 106 -1.75 -6.58 0.34
CA SER A 106 -1.86 -7.87 -0.35
C SER A 106 -0.48 -8.45 -0.58
N ALA A 107 -0.42 -9.78 -0.78
CA ALA A 107 0.69 -10.38 -1.49
C ALA A 107 0.86 -9.68 -2.86
N LEU A 108 2.03 -9.82 -3.51
CA LEU A 108 2.34 -9.07 -4.73
C LEU A 108 1.20 -9.12 -5.74
N ALA A 109 0.74 -7.94 -6.14
CA ALA A 109 -0.38 -7.76 -7.02
C ALA A 109 -0.14 -6.54 -7.93
N ARG A 110 0.72 -6.73 -8.94
CA ARG A 110 1.07 -5.68 -9.90
C ARG A 110 0.78 -6.10 -11.34
N PHE A 111 0.62 -5.08 -12.19
CA PHE A 111 0.59 -5.25 -13.65
C PHE A 111 1.90 -5.91 -14.12
N ALA A 112 1.86 -6.64 -15.25
CA ALA A 112 2.94 -7.50 -15.77
C ALA A 112 3.13 -8.88 -15.09
N GLY A 113 2.12 -9.40 -14.38
CA GLY A 113 2.12 -10.79 -13.90
C GLY A 113 2.94 -11.04 -12.63
N HIS A 114 3.36 -9.97 -11.93
CA HIS A 114 3.97 -10.08 -10.61
C HIS A 114 2.90 -10.39 -9.56
N VAL A 115 2.46 -11.65 -9.56
CA VAL A 115 1.65 -12.28 -8.52
C VAL A 115 2.45 -13.44 -7.95
N ASN A 116 2.58 -13.49 -6.62
CA ASN A 116 3.36 -14.52 -5.90
C ASN A 116 2.44 -15.49 -5.15
N HIS A 117 1.33 -15.00 -4.59
CA HIS A 117 0.43 -15.74 -3.73
C HIS A 117 -0.92 -15.00 -3.68
N LYS A 118 -2.03 -15.72 -3.45
CA LYS A 118 -3.35 -15.09 -3.28
C LYS A 118 -3.64 -14.93 -1.79
N ALA A 119 -3.25 -13.79 -1.23
CA ALA A 119 -3.57 -13.43 0.15
C ALA A 119 -3.62 -11.91 0.34
N ARG A 120 -4.40 -11.47 1.32
CA ARG A 120 -4.47 -10.07 1.74
C ARG A 120 -4.75 -9.95 3.23
N THR A 121 -4.66 -8.73 3.72
CA THR A 121 -5.20 -8.36 5.02
C THR A 121 -6.68 -7.98 4.92
N ASP A 122 -7.29 -7.74 6.07
CA ASP A 122 -8.51 -6.96 6.20
C ASP A 122 -8.30 -5.48 5.80
N LEU A 123 -9.41 -4.75 5.67
CA LEU A 123 -9.43 -3.31 5.40
C LEU A 123 -9.46 -2.55 6.72
N VAL A 124 -8.56 -1.59 6.89
CA VAL A 124 -8.50 -0.73 8.06
C VAL A 124 -8.89 0.69 7.66
N LYS A 125 -9.92 1.23 8.32
CA LYS A 125 -10.31 2.64 8.20
C LYS A 125 -9.31 3.53 8.92
N VAL A 126 -8.88 4.60 8.28
CA VAL A 126 -8.01 5.63 8.85
C VAL A 126 -8.60 7.00 8.55
N VAL A 127 -8.61 7.88 9.54
CA VAL A 127 -8.82 9.31 9.32
C VAL A 127 -7.44 9.93 9.14
N TRP A 128 -7.17 10.52 7.98
CA TRP A 128 -5.85 11.05 7.64
C TRP A 128 -5.49 12.20 8.59
N PRO A 129 -4.34 12.12 9.30
CA PRO A 129 -4.10 12.99 10.45
C PRO A 129 -3.67 14.41 10.09
N GLU A 130 -2.81 14.58 9.07
CA GLU A 130 -2.19 15.85 8.69
C GLU A 130 -1.80 15.82 7.21
N ASP A 131 -1.60 17.01 6.63
CA ASP A 131 -1.09 17.15 5.27
C ASP A 131 0.46 17.02 5.32
N TYR A 132 1.04 16.18 4.47
CA TYR A 132 2.47 15.88 4.46
C TYR A 132 3.09 16.33 3.13
N ASP A 133 3.57 17.57 3.08
CA ASP A 133 4.19 18.19 1.89
C ASP A 133 5.53 17.54 1.45
#